data_AF-X6LI31-F1
#
_entry.id   AF-X6LI31-F1
#
_cell.length_a   1.000
_cell.length_b   1.000
_cell.length_c   1.000
_cell.angle_alpha   90.00
_cell.angle_beta   90.00
_cell.angle_gamma   90.00
#
_symmetry.space_group_name_H-M   'P 1'
#
loop_
_entity.id
_entity.type
_entity.pdbx_description
1 polymer ?
#
loop_
_entity_poly.entity_id
_entity_poly.type
_entity_poly.pdbx_seq_one_letter_code
_entity_poly.pdbx_strand_id
1 'polypeptide(L)'
;YIQQTMQISAMWNHEIDLNLIHVLLISVQGGTNKINKVLQLFQAWKIENGNEQKCKKSIKKFMNNRCCNHNINLLCVYLSEKKIINITAIKCAALYTANNGLPFVAKDKEMFII
;
A
#
# COMPACT_ATOMS: atom_id res chain seq x y z
N TYR A 1 -12.30 -2.93 -9.44
CA TYR A 1 -11.90 -2.85 -8.01
C TYR A 1 -12.26 -1.55 -7.30
N ILE A 2 -12.69 -0.46 -7.97
CA ILE A 2 -12.97 0.84 -7.32
C ILE A 2 -13.99 0.73 -6.19
N GLN A 3 -15.14 0.09 -6.41
CA GLN A 3 -16.18 -0.06 -5.38
C GLN A 3 -15.70 -0.85 -4.16
N GLN A 4 -14.92 -1.92 -4.37
CA GLN A 4 -14.32 -2.71 -3.27
C GLN A 4 -13.27 -1.90 -2.51
N THR A 5 -12.49 -1.06 -3.22
CA THR A 5 -11.56 -0.12 -2.58
C THR A 5 -12.29 0.82 -1.64
N MET A 6 -13.42 1.39 -2.08
CA MET A 6 -14.23 2.30 -1.25
C MET A 6 -14.83 1.58 -0.02
N GLN A 7 -15.37 0.37 -0.21
CA GLN A 7 -15.92 -0.43 0.89
C GLN A 7 -14.87 -0.70 1.98
N ILE A 8 -13.68 -1.13 1.58
CA ILE A 8 -12.56 -1.37 2.52
C ILE A 8 -12.10 -0.06 3.15
N SER A 9 -12.06 1.03 2.39
CA SER A 9 -11.71 2.35 2.93
C SER A 9 -12.65 2.77 4.05
N ALA A 10 -13.97 2.61 3.86
CA ALA A 10 -14.97 2.90 4.88
C ALA A 10 -14.83 2.02 6.14
N MET A 11 -14.50 0.73 5.98
CA MET A 11 -14.23 -0.16 7.12
C MET A 11 -13.06 0.31 8.00
N TRP A 12 -12.15 1.09 7.44
CA TRP A 12 -10.97 1.64 8.10
C TRP A 12 -11.07 3.16 8.32
N ASN A 13 -12.29 3.72 8.38
CA ASN A 13 -12.54 5.15 8.58
C ASN A 13 -11.74 6.05 7.60
N HIS A 14 -11.49 5.58 6.38
CA HIS A 14 -10.73 6.26 5.33
C HIS A 14 -9.27 6.60 5.69
N GLU A 15 -8.70 5.95 6.72
CA GLU A 15 -7.31 6.17 7.15
C GLU A 15 -6.29 5.50 6.22
N ILE A 16 -6.71 4.47 5.48
CA ILE A 16 -5.85 3.72 4.57
C ILE A 16 -5.84 4.38 3.19
N ASP A 17 -4.64 4.50 2.63
CA ASP A 17 -4.42 4.94 1.25
C ASP A 17 -5.20 4.08 0.25
N LEU A 18 -6.02 4.73 -0.58
CA LEU A 18 -6.87 4.05 -1.56
C LEU A 18 -6.06 3.27 -2.59
N ASN A 19 -4.88 3.76 -2.99
CA ASN A 19 -4.00 3.02 -3.90
C ASN A 19 -3.37 1.81 -3.21
N LEU A 20 -3.09 1.88 -1.90
CA LEU A 20 -2.65 0.71 -1.14
C LEU A 20 -3.72 -0.37 -1.11
N ILE A 21 -4.98 -0.01 -0.82
CA ILE A 21 -6.11 -0.95 -0.87
C ILE A 21 -6.25 -1.53 -2.29
N HIS A 22 -6.17 -0.69 -3.31
CA HIS A 22 -6.24 -1.12 -4.71
C HIS A 22 -5.14 -2.12 -5.06
N VAL A 23 -3.89 -1.85 -4.67
CA VAL A 23 -2.76 -2.77 -4.88
C VAL A 23 -2.97 -4.09 -4.15
N LEU A 24 -3.54 -4.09 -2.94
CA LEU A 24 -3.87 -5.33 -2.25
C LEU A 24 -5.00 -6.10 -2.95
N LEU A 25 -6.02 -5.43 -3.46
CA LEU A 25 -7.13 -6.05 -4.19
C LEU A 25 -6.68 -6.78 -5.47
N ILE A 26 -5.72 -6.22 -6.19
CA ILE A 26 -5.17 -6.85 -7.40
C ILE A 26 -4.13 -7.94 -7.08
N SER A 27 -3.41 -7.82 -5.96
CA SER A 27 -2.27 -8.70 -5.65
C SER A 27 -2.64 -9.88 -4.75
N VAL A 28 -3.67 -9.73 -3.91
CA VAL A 28 -4.12 -10.75 -2.96
C VAL A 28 -5.36 -11.42 -3.52
N GLN A 29 -5.22 -12.65 -4.01
CA GLN A 29 -6.39 -13.47 -4.32
C GLN A 29 -7.11 -13.84 -3.01
N GLY A 30 -8.32 -13.32 -2.85
CA GLY A 30 -9.20 -13.53 -1.71
C GLY A 30 -9.96 -12.25 -1.40
N GLY A 31 -11.26 -12.37 -1.13
CA GLY A 31 -12.13 -11.21 -0.94
C GLY A 31 -11.75 -10.34 0.28
N THR A 32 -12.62 -9.37 0.56
CA THR A 32 -12.45 -8.33 1.59
C THR A 32 -11.87 -8.80 2.92
N ASN A 33 -12.30 -9.96 3.44
CA ASN A 33 -11.81 -10.50 4.71
C ASN A 33 -10.29 -10.77 4.71
N LYS A 34 -9.75 -11.30 3.61
CA LYS A 34 -8.32 -11.59 3.50
C LYS A 34 -7.51 -10.31 3.41
N ILE A 35 -8.01 -9.33 2.65
CA ILE A 35 -7.38 -8.01 2.53
C ILE A 35 -7.39 -7.30 3.88
N ASN A 36 -8.49 -7.37 4.61
CA ASN A 36 -8.59 -6.80 5.96
C ASN A 36 -7.54 -7.40 6.91
N LYS A 37 -7.35 -8.73 6.88
CA LYS A 37 -6.30 -9.39 7.67
C LYS A 37 -4.88 -8.94 7.28
N VAL A 38 -4.63 -8.75 5.99
CA VAL A 38 -3.33 -8.23 5.51
C VAL A 38 -3.12 -6.79 5.99
N LEU A 39 -4.14 -5.94 5.91
CA LEU A 39 -4.10 -4.56 6.41
C LEU A 39 -3.83 -4.51 7.91
N GLN A 40 -4.47 -5.37 8.71
CA GLN A 40 -4.22 -5.48 10.16
C GLN A 40 -2.75 -5.82 10.46
N LEU A 41 -2.21 -6.84 9.79
CA LEU A 41 -0.81 -7.24 9.98
C LEU A 41 0.17 -6.15 9.53
N PHE A 42 -0.12 -5.50 8.41
CA PHE A 42 0.69 -4.40 7.89
C PHE A 42 0.67 -3.19 8.83
N GLN A 43 -0.49 -2.78 9.34
CA GLN A 43 -0.60 -1.66 10.28
C GLN A 43 0.10 -1.95 11.60
N ALA A 44 -0.05 -3.17 12.14
CA ALA A 44 0.69 -3.59 13.32
C ALA A 44 2.21 -3.51 13.10
N TRP A 45 2.70 -4.06 11.98
CA TRP A 45 4.13 -3.98 11.62
C TRP A 45 4.61 -2.54 11.42
N LYS A 46 3.77 -1.65 10.87
CA LYS A 46 4.12 -0.25 10.59
C LYS A 46 4.45 0.51 11.88
N ILE A 47 3.68 0.26 12.94
CA ILE A 47 3.82 0.89 14.27
C ILE A 47 4.96 0.23 15.07
N GLU A 48 5.15 -1.08 14.89
CA GLU A 48 6.16 -1.84 15.60
C GLU A 48 7.59 -1.33 15.34
N ASN A 49 8.38 -1.18 16.40
CA ASN A 49 9.84 -0.91 16.34
C ASN A 49 10.26 0.26 15.44
N GLY A 50 9.38 1.25 15.23
CA GLY A 50 9.64 2.41 14.38
C GLY A 50 9.90 2.05 12.92
N ASN A 51 9.32 0.96 12.40
CA ASN A 51 9.57 0.48 11.04
C ASN A 51 9.24 1.53 9.98
N GLU A 52 8.16 2.30 10.15
CA GLU A 52 7.86 3.43 9.26
C GLU A 52 9.02 4.43 9.19
N GLN A 53 9.62 4.77 10.34
CA GLN A 53 10.75 5.71 10.40
C GLN A 53 12.01 5.13 9.74
N LYS A 54 12.25 3.82 9.87
CA LYS A 54 13.34 3.13 9.16
C LYS A 54 13.13 3.22 7.65
N CYS A 55 11.91 3.00 7.17
CA CYS A 55 11.58 3.11 5.75
C CYS A 55 11.77 4.54 5.22
N LYS A 56 11.45 5.58 6.00
CA LYS A 56 11.69 6.98 5.61
C LYS A 56 13.16 7.25 5.29
N LYS A 57 14.12 6.57 5.92
CA LYS A 57 15.56 6.69 5.58
C LYS A 57 15.88 6.23 4.15
N SER A 58 15.06 5.36 3.58
CA SER A 58 15.22 4.83 2.22
C SER A 58 14.38 5.56 1.18
N ILE A 59 13.60 6.58 1.56
CA ILE A 59 12.64 7.25 0.66
C ILE A 59 13.29 7.82 -0.60
N LYS A 60 14.51 8.37 -0.50
CA LYS A 60 15.26 8.90 -1.64
C LYS A 60 15.52 7.83 -2.71
N LYS A 61 15.77 6.57 -2.31
CA LYS A 61 15.98 5.47 -3.25
C LYS A 61 14.70 5.13 -4.00
N PHE A 62 13.54 5.17 -3.33
CA PHE A 62 12.24 4.96 -3.97
C PHE A 62 11.91 6.10 -4.95
N MET A 63 12.10 7.36 -4.55
CA MET A 63 11.86 8.51 -5.42
C MET A 63 12.73 8.51 -6.68
N ASN A 64 14.00 8.12 -6.57
CA ASN A 64 14.88 7.96 -7.74
C ASN A 64 14.38 6.91 -8.74
N ASN A 65 13.52 5.99 -8.29
CA ASN A 65 12.86 4.97 -9.12
C ASN A 65 11.39 5.35 -9.42
N ARG A 66 11.05 6.65 -9.33
CA ARG A 66 9.71 7.20 -9.59
C ARG A 66 8.59 6.64 -8.69
N CYS A 67 8.95 6.03 -7.57
CA CYS A 67 7.99 5.46 -6.61
C CYS A 67 7.61 6.52 -5.56
N CYS A 68 6.65 7.39 -5.91
CA CYS A 68 6.29 8.55 -5.08
C CYS A 68 5.24 8.25 -3.99
N ASN A 69 4.48 7.15 -4.10
CA ASN A 69 3.50 6.80 -3.07
C ASN A 69 4.19 6.13 -1.86
N HIS A 70 4.25 6.86 -0.74
CA HIS A 70 4.93 6.40 0.46
C HIS A 70 4.30 5.14 1.07
N ASN A 71 2.97 5.02 1.03
CA ASN A 71 2.26 3.87 1.60
C ASN A 71 2.54 2.59 0.80
N ILE A 72 2.60 2.68 -0.54
CA ILE A 72 3.03 1.58 -1.40
C ILE A 72 4.48 1.19 -1.10
N ASN A 73 5.37 2.17 -0.95
CA ASN A 73 6.77 1.90 -0.62
C ASN A 73 6.90 1.14 0.71
N LEU A 74 6.16 1.55 1.75
CA LEU A 74 6.10 0.87 3.04
C LEU A 74 5.58 -0.56 2.91
N LEU A 75 4.50 -0.77 2.15
CA LEU A 75 3.96 -2.11 1.88
C LEU A 75 5.02 -3.00 1.23
N CYS A 76 5.75 -2.51 0.23
CA CYS A 76 6.78 -3.28 -0.44
C CYS A 76 7.95 -3.65 0.49
N VAL A 77 8.32 -2.78 1.42
CA VAL A 77 9.32 -3.12 2.45
C VAL A 77 8.80 -4.23 3.36
N TYR A 78 7.58 -4.09 3.87
CA TYR A 78 6.92 -5.11 4.69
C TYR A 78 6.92 -6.48 3.99
N LEU A 79 6.47 -6.52 2.74
CA LEU A 79 6.41 -7.75 1.94
C LEU A 79 7.80 -8.37 1.74
N SER A 80 8.82 -7.52 1.51
CA SER A 80 10.21 -7.96 1.36
C SER A 80 10.78 -8.52 2.67
N GLU A 81 10.54 -7.86 3.81
CA GLU A 81 11.01 -8.31 5.13
C GLU A 81 10.37 -9.62 5.57
N LYS A 82 9.06 -9.77 5.30
CA LYS A 82 8.32 -11.01 5.57
C LYS A 82 8.58 -12.10 4.54
N LYS A 83 9.46 -11.86 3.55
CA LYS A 83 9.81 -12.81 2.47
C LYS A 83 8.58 -13.31 1.70
N ILE A 84 7.55 -12.46 1.57
CA ILE A 84 6.35 -12.75 0.79
C ILE A 84 6.62 -12.55 -0.71
N ILE A 85 7.57 -11.66 -1.03
CA ILE A 85 8.04 -11.40 -2.39
C ILE A 85 9.51 -11.81 -2.55
N ASN A 86 9.87 -12.28 -3.74
CA ASN A 86 11.23 -12.70 -4.09
C ASN A 86 12.03 -11.60 -4.82
N ILE A 87 11.53 -10.37 -4.79
CA ILE A 87 12.15 -9.19 -5.40
C ILE A 87 12.38 -8.12 -4.34
N THR A 88 13.26 -7.16 -4.64
CA THR A 88 13.50 -6.04 -3.72
C THR A 88 12.25 -5.16 -3.59
N ALA A 89 12.07 -4.54 -2.42
CA ALA A 89 10.97 -3.60 -2.17
C ALA A 89 10.88 -2.49 -3.24
N ILE A 90 12.02 -1.97 -3.71
CA ILE A 90 12.07 -0.94 -4.75
C ILE A 90 11.55 -1.48 -6.10
N LYS A 91 11.99 -2.69 -6.51
CA LYS A 91 11.49 -3.32 -7.74
C LYS A 91 9.99 -3.59 -7.64
N CYS A 92 9.52 -4.03 -6.47
CA CYS A 92 8.10 -4.26 -6.23
C CYS A 92 7.28 -2.96 -6.33
N ALA A 93 7.72 -1.88 -5.68
CA ALA A 93 7.06 -0.58 -5.76
C ALA A 93 7.04 -0.03 -7.20
N ALA A 94 8.13 -0.21 -7.94
CA ALA A 94 8.21 0.19 -9.35
C ALA A 94 7.21 -0.60 -10.22
N LEU A 95 7.09 -1.91 -10.01
CA LEU A 95 6.10 -2.74 -10.70
C LEU A 95 4.66 -2.29 -10.41
N TYR A 96 4.32 -2.04 -9.14
CA TYR A 96 2.99 -1.55 -8.80
C TYR A 96 2.70 -0.17 -9.39
N THR A 97 3.69 0.72 -9.41
CA THR A 97 3.54 2.06 -9.99
C THR A 97 3.39 2.01 -11.51
N ALA A 98 4.19 1.19 -12.20
CA ALA A 98 4.24 1.14 -13.65
C ALA A 98 3.13 0.29 -14.28
N ASN A 99 2.82 -0.90 -13.71
CA ASN A 99 1.92 -1.86 -14.35
C ASN A 99 0.45 -1.62 -13.99
N ASN A 100 0.17 -1.19 -12.77
CA ASN A 100 -1.21 -1.12 -12.29
C ASN A 100 -1.82 0.27 -12.44
N GLY A 101 -0.97 1.29 -12.61
CA GLY A 101 -1.36 2.67 -12.37
C GLY A 101 -1.76 2.86 -10.90
N LEU A 102 -1.60 4.07 -10.39
CA LEU A 102 -2.22 4.44 -9.12
C LEU A 102 -3.52 5.17 -9.50
N PRO A 103 -4.68 4.49 -9.46
CA PRO A 103 -5.91 5.05 -10.03
C PRO A 103 -6.50 6.18 -9.20
N PHE A 104 -6.02 6.39 -7.96
CA PHE A 104 -6.49 7.43 -7.07
C PHE A 104 -5.44 8.53 -6.90
N VAL A 105 -5.87 9.78 -7.08
CA VAL A 105 -5.13 11.00 -6.80
C VAL A 105 -5.78 11.76 -5.63
N ALA A 106 -5.15 12.84 -5.16
CA ALA A 106 -5.58 13.57 -3.97
C ALA A 106 -7.06 14.00 -4.01
N LYS A 107 -7.52 14.53 -5.16
CA LYS A 107 -8.93 14.95 -5.38
C LYS A 107 -9.95 13.82 -5.21
N ASP A 108 -9.56 12.56 -5.48
CA ASP A 108 -10.49 11.43 -5.37
C ASP A 108 -10.76 11.13 -3.90
N LYS A 109 -9.77 11.34 -3.03
CA LYS A 109 -9.95 11.19 -1.59
C LYS A 109 -10.98 12.18 -1.05
N GLU A 110 -10.98 13.42 -1.53
CA GLU A 110 -11.94 14.46 -1.12
C GLU A 110 -13.36 14.11 -1.55
N MET A 111 -13.53 13.52 -2.74
CA MET A 111 -14.84 13.11 -3.26
C MET A 111 -15.44 11.92 -2.50
N PHE A 112 -14.60 11.04 -1.97
CA PHE A 112 -15.03 9.77 -1.36
C PHE A 112 -15.11 9.78 0.18
N ILE A 113 -14.86 10.93 0.83
CA ILE A 113 -14.94 11.12 2.30
C ILE A 113 -16.23 11.85 2.73
N ILE A 114 -17.11 12.20 1.79
CA ILE A 114 -18.44 12.81 2.06
C ILE A 114 -19.39 11.74 2.63
#